data_AF-A0A6L9QV17-F1
#
_entry.id   AF-A0A6L9QV17-F1
#
_cell.length_a   1.000
_cell.length_b   1.000
_cell.length_c   1.000
_cell.angle_alpha   90.00
_cell.angle_beta   90.00
_cell.angle_gamma   90.00
#
_symmetry.space_group_name_H-M   'P 1'
#
loop_
_entity.id
_entity.type
_entity.pdbx_description
1 polymer ?
#
loop_
_entity_poly.entity_id
_entity_poly.type
_entity_poly.pdbx_seq_one_letter_code
_entity_poly.pdbx_strand_id
1 'polypeptide(L)'
;GCDVVAVDVSPSAVLTARMNALVRGLPVRVLRGDLFAPVAGELFDVIVANPPYVAGDVDPAAARGRARAWEAGPDGRALLDRICARAPQHLAPSGTLLLVHSALNGVAA
;
A
#
# COMPACT_ATOMS: atom_id res chain seq x y z
N GLY A 1 -22.09 -5.85 2.78
CA GLY A 1 -21.00 -4.93 3.15
C GLY A 1 -19.70 -5.54 2.70
N CYS A 2 -18.61 -4.78 2.68
CA CYS A 2 -17.27 -5.34 2.48
C CYS A 2 -16.50 -5.26 3.80
N ASP A 3 -15.73 -6.29 4.12
CA ASP A 3 -14.75 -6.24 5.21
C ASP A 3 -13.48 -5.58 4.70
N VAL A 4 -13.10 -4.45 5.29
CA VAL A 4 -12.00 -3.62 4.79
C VAL A 4 -10.84 -3.65 5.77
N VAL A 5 -9.65 -3.90 5.23
CA VAL A 5 -8.38 -3.82 5.95
C VAL A 5 -7.54 -2.72 5.31
N ALA A 6 -7.05 -1.78 6.11
CA ALA A 6 -6.14 -0.74 5.66
C ALA A 6 -4.77 -0.90 6.35
N VAL A 7 -3.69 -0.92 5.58
CA VAL A 7 -2.32 -1.03 6.09
C VAL A 7 -1.52 0.20 5.68
N ASP A 8 -0.81 0.81 6.63
CA ASP A 8 0.14 1.88 6.34
C ASP A 8 1.35 1.80 7.30
N VAL A 9 2.54 2.15 6.82
CA VAL A 9 3.76 2.19 7.64
C VAL A 9 3.79 3.41 8.56
N SER A 10 3.09 4.48 8.17
CA SER A 10 3.03 5.77 8.85
C SER A 10 2.09 5.73 10.06
N PRO A 11 2.60 5.95 11.29
CA PRO A 11 1.76 5.99 12.49
C PRO A 11 0.66 7.06 12.41
N SER A 12 0.96 8.21 11.82
CA SER A 12 -0.02 9.30 11.68
C SER A 12 -1.13 8.93 10.69
N ALA A 13 -0.79 8.30 9.56
CA ALA A 13 -1.78 7.84 8.59
C ALA A 13 -2.72 6.79 9.19
N VAL A 14 -2.17 5.83 9.95
CA VAL A 14 -2.96 4.82 10.68
C VAL A 14 -3.93 5.49 11.67
N LEU A 15 -3.46 6.47 12.45
CA LEU A 15 -4.31 7.19 13.39
C LEU A 15 -5.43 7.95 12.65
N THR A 16 -5.08 8.69 11.58
CA THR A 16 -6.06 9.42 10.77
C THR A 16 -7.10 8.48 10.15
N ALA A 17 -6.68 7.34 9.60
CA ALA A 17 -7.60 6.36 9.03
C ALA A 17 -8.57 5.77 10.09
N ARG A 18 -8.07 5.45 11.28
CA ARG A 18 -8.91 4.99 12.41
C ARG A 18 -9.93 6.05 12.82
N MET A 19 -9.50 7.30 12.96
CA MET A 19 -10.40 8.40 13.31
C MET A 19 -11.47 8.63 12.24
N ASN A 20 -11.08 8.61 10.96
CA ASN A 20 -12.01 8.76 9.85
C ASN A 20 -13.04 7.62 9.79
N ALA A 21 -12.62 6.37 10.04
CA ALA A 21 -13.50 5.22 10.11
C ALA A 21 -14.50 5.36 11.28
N LEU A 22 -14.02 5.75 12.46
CA LEU A 22 -14.84 5.94 13.65
C LEU A 22 -15.90 7.03 13.46
N VAL A 23 -15.51 8.22 12.98
CA VAL A 23 -16.42 9.36 12.76
C VAL A 23 -17.53 9.01 11.76
N ARG A 24 -17.25 8.11 10.81
CA ARG A 24 -18.19 7.70 9.76
C ARG A 24 -18.91 6.38 10.05
N GLY A 25 -18.63 5.73 11.18
CA GLY A 25 -19.20 4.42 11.52
C GLY A 25 -18.84 3.31 10.52
N LEU A 26 -17.67 3.40 9.88
CA LEU A 26 -17.24 2.43 8.87
C LEU A 26 -16.45 1.27 9.54
N PRO A 27 -16.76 0.00 9.21
CA PRO A 27 -16.09 -1.16 9.80
C PRO A 27 -14.74 -1.43 9.11
N VAL A 28 -13.73 -0.58 9.36
CA VAL A 28 -12.39 -0.70 8.77
C VAL A 28 -11.37 -1.17 9.82
N ARG A 29 -10.71 -2.31 9.59
CA ARG A 29 -9.58 -2.77 10.39
C ARG A 29 -8.30 -2.07 9.90
N VAL A 30 -7.81 -1.10 10.67
CA VAL A 30 -6.59 -0.35 10.32
C VAL A 30 -5.38 -0.89 11.08
N LEU A 31 -4.37 -1.35 10.34
CA LEU A 31 -3.12 -1.93 10.85
C LEU A 31 -1.93 -1.05 10.49
N ARG A 32 -0.92 -1.08 11.35
CA ARG A 32 0.37 -0.45 11.06
C ARG A 32 1.37 -1.52 10.64
N GLY A 33 2.05 -1.30 9.52
CA GLY A 33 3.18 -2.12 9.11
C GLY A 33 3.54 -1.94 7.64
N ASP A 34 4.47 -2.77 7.19
CA ASP A 34 5.04 -2.68 5.85
C ASP A 34 4.31 -3.63 4.87
N LEU A 35 3.62 -3.04 3.89
CA LEU A 35 2.86 -3.73 2.85
C LEU A 35 2.00 -4.88 3.44
N PHE A 36 2.30 -6.12 3.06
CA PHE A 36 1.53 -7.30 3.43
C PHE A 36 1.89 -7.90 4.79
N ALA A 37 2.95 -7.43 5.46
CA ALA A 37 3.42 -8.06 6.70
C ALA A 37 2.33 -8.17 7.80
N PRO A 38 1.47 -7.15 8.02
CA PRO A 38 0.41 -7.24 9.04
C PRO A 38 -0.75 -8.18 8.70
N VAL A 39 -0.83 -8.63 7.45
CA VAL A 39 -1.92 -9.48 6.91
C VAL A 39 -1.36 -10.79 6.36
N ALA A 40 -0.22 -11.24 6.89
CA ALA A 40 0.41 -12.50 6.51
C ALA A 40 -0.58 -13.67 6.64
N GLY A 41 -0.77 -14.43 5.55
CA GLY A 41 -1.71 -15.55 5.50
C GLY A 41 -3.17 -15.17 5.26
N GLU A 42 -3.51 -13.89 5.16
CA GLU A 42 -4.85 -13.44 4.78
C GLU A 42 -4.98 -13.30 3.25
N LEU A 43 -6.17 -13.66 2.74
CA LEU A 43 -6.53 -13.55 1.32
C LEU A 43 -7.62 -12.50 1.12
N PHE A 44 -7.56 -11.79 0.01
CA PHE A 44 -8.47 -10.71 -0.34
C PHE A 44 -9.05 -10.90 -1.74
N ASP A 45 -10.34 -10.55 -1.90
CA ASP A 45 -10.99 -10.51 -3.22
C ASP A 45 -10.50 -9.32 -4.05
N VAL A 46 -10.16 -8.21 -3.38
CA VAL A 46 -9.64 -7.00 -4.03
C VAL A 46 -8.52 -6.42 -3.16
N ILE A 47 -7.36 -6.20 -3.78
CA ILE A 47 -6.27 -5.40 -3.22
C ILE A 47 -6.23 -4.09 -4.00
N VAL A 48 -6.32 -2.97 -3.29
CA VAL A 48 -6.12 -1.63 -3.87
C VAL A 48 -4.88 -1.00 -3.27
N ALA A 49 -4.02 -0.43 -4.11
CA ALA A 49 -2.85 0.28 -3.63
C ALA A 49 -2.55 1.51 -4.48
N ASN A 50 -2.23 2.61 -3.80
CA ASN A 50 -1.67 3.81 -4.40
C ASN A 50 -0.32 4.09 -3.71
N PRO A 51 0.71 3.26 -3.99
CA PRO A 51 2.01 3.45 -3.38
C PRO A 51 2.65 4.75 -3.89
N PRO A 52 3.63 5.29 -3.17
CA PRO A 52 4.58 6.25 -3.72
C PRO A 52 5.09 5.79 -5.08
N TYR A 53 5.21 6.73 -6.04
CA TYR A 53 5.65 6.45 -7.41
C TYR A 53 6.58 7.54 -7.99
N VAL A 54 7.07 8.48 -7.19
CA VAL A 54 8.01 9.52 -7.64
C VAL A 54 9.44 8.98 -7.47
N ALA A 55 10.19 8.98 -8.57
CA ALA A 55 11.60 8.62 -8.54
C ALA A 55 12.39 9.62 -7.68
N GLY A 56 13.31 9.10 -6.88
CA GLY A 56 14.17 9.91 -6.01
C GLY A 56 15.33 9.11 -5.45
N ASP A 57 16.31 9.81 -4.88
CA ASP A 57 17.57 9.22 -4.40
C ASP A 57 17.45 8.60 -3.00
N VAL A 58 16.25 8.62 -2.41
CA VAL A 58 15.99 8.13 -1.05
C VAL A 58 15.29 6.78 -1.12
N ASP A 59 15.84 5.78 -0.44
CA ASP A 59 15.15 4.51 -0.20
C ASP A 59 13.76 4.79 0.43
N PRO A 60 12.65 4.31 -0.15
CA PRO A 60 11.32 4.50 0.42
C PRO A 60 11.19 4.04 1.88
N ALA A 61 11.95 3.01 2.28
CA ALA A 61 11.99 2.56 3.67
C ALA A 61 12.67 3.58 4.60
N ALA A 62 13.60 4.38 4.07
CA ALA A 62 14.32 5.42 4.79
C ALA A 62 13.63 6.80 4.73
N ALA A 63 12.66 7.00 3.84
CA ALA A 63 11.92 8.25 3.69
C ALA A 63 11.22 8.67 5.01
N ARG A 64 11.18 9.98 5.28
CA ARG A 64 10.61 10.56 6.51
C ARG A 64 9.60 11.67 6.21
N GLY A 65 8.65 11.86 7.13
CA GLY A 65 7.65 12.92 7.02
C GLY A 65 6.80 12.77 5.75
N ARG A 66 6.56 13.90 5.06
CA ARG A 66 5.73 13.91 3.85
C ARG A 66 6.35 13.14 2.68
N ALA A 67 7.68 13.01 2.63
CA ALA A 67 8.39 12.29 1.57
C ALA A 67 7.95 10.83 1.43
N ARG A 68 7.48 10.19 2.52
CA ARG A 68 6.92 8.83 2.49
C ARG A 68 5.73 8.64 1.57
N ALA A 69 5.04 9.72 1.20
CA ALA A 69 3.87 9.65 0.33
C ALA A 69 4.22 9.67 -1.17
N TRP A 70 5.45 10.01 -1.55
CA TRP A 70 5.83 10.12 -2.96
C TRP A 70 7.17 9.47 -3.32
N GLU A 71 8.16 9.38 -2.43
CA GLU A 71 9.46 8.75 -2.70
C GLU A 71 9.32 7.24 -2.95
N ALA A 72 9.73 6.79 -4.13
CA ALA A 72 9.59 5.41 -4.58
C ALA A 72 10.91 4.78 -5.05
N GLY A 73 12.04 5.35 -4.64
CA GLY A 73 13.39 4.90 -4.98
C GLY A 73 13.84 5.38 -6.36
N PRO A 74 15.02 4.94 -6.83
CA PRO A 74 15.71 5.54 -7.99
C PRO A 74 14.91 5.49 -9.30
N ASP A 75 14.07 4.48 -9.46
CA ASP A 75 13.22 4.24 -10.64
C ASP A 75 11.72 4.45 -10.37
N GLY A 76 11.38 4.85 -9.15
CA GLY A 76 10.00 5.02 -8.71
C GLY A 76 9.19 3.72 -8.62
N ARG A 77 9.85 2.55 -8.63
CA ARG A 77 9.21 1.23 -8.66
C ARG A 77 9.48 0.36 -7.44
N ALA A 78 10.34 0.78 -6.51
CA ALA A 78 10.76 -0.09 -5.41
C ALA A 78 9.57 -0.66 -4.58
N LEU A 79 8.51 0.12 -4.38
CA LEU A 79 7.28 -0.37 -3.74
C LEU A 79 6.34 -1.06 -4.72
N LEU A 80 6.25 -0.58 -5.97
CA LEU A 80 5.45 -1.19 -7.03
C LEU A 80 5.85 -2.66 -7.24
N ASP A 81 7.13 -2.92 -7.44
CA ASP A 81 7.68 -4.24 -7.71
C ASP A 81 7.46 -5.19 -6.53
N ARG A 82 7.64 -4.70 -5.31
CA ARG A 82 7.35 -5.46 -4.09
C ARG A 82 5.87 -5.80 -3.96
N ILE A 83 4.97 -4.90 -4.34
CA ILE A 83 3.53 -5.15 -4.33
C ILE A 83 3.20 -6.22 -5.37
N CYS A 84 3.63 -6.04 -6.62
CA CYS A 84 3.40 -6.98 -7.71
C CYS A 84 3.94 -8.38 -7.40
N ALA A 85 5.12 -8.49 -6.78
CA ALA A 85 5.72 -9.77 -6.42
C ALA A 85 4.97 -10.51 -5.30
N ARG A 86 4.36 -9.79 -4.35
CA ARG A 86 3.72 -10.39 -3.16
C ARG A 86 2.21 -10.52 -3.25
N ALA A 87 1.54 -9.68 -4.04
CA ALA A 87 0.09 -9.67 -4.18
C ALA A 87 -0.52 -11.05 -4.53
N PRO A 88 0.07 -11.90 -5.41
CA PRO A 88 -0.49 -13.22 -5.70
C PRO A 88 -0.65 -14.13 -4.48
N GLN A 89 0.15 -13.95 -3.44
CA GLN A 89 0.07 -14.74 -2.19
C GLN A 89 -1.07 -14.29 -1.27
N HIS A 90 -1.66 -13.12 -1.56
CA HIS A 90 -2.69 -12.46 -0.77
C HIS A 90 -4.00 -12.29 -1.55
N LEU A 91 -4.07 -12.77 -2.80
CA LEU A 91 -5.29 -12.74 -3.59
C LEU A 91 -6.01 -14.08 -3.49
N ALA A 92 -7.33 -14.03 -3.31
CA ALA A 92 -8.19 -15.19 -3.55
C ALA A 92 -8.04 -15.67 -5.02
N PRO A 93 -8.46 -16.90 -5.37
CA PRO A 93 -8.31 -17.45 -6.73
C PRO A 93 -8.86 -16.58 -7.87
N SER A 94 -9.86 -15.74 -7.59
CA SER A 94 -10.46 -14.76 -8.52
C SER A 94 -10.20 -13.31 -8.11
N GLY A 95 -9.20 -13.09 -7.25
CA GLY A 95 -8.91 -11.79 -6.67
C GLY A 95 -8.29 -10.84 -7.68
N THR A 96 -8.51 -9.54 -7.48
CA THR A 96 -7.97 -8.49 -8.36
C THR A 96 -7.05 -7.54 -7.61
N LEU A 97 -5.91 -7.20 -8.22
CA LEU A 97 -5.06 -6.09 -7.79
C LEU A 97 -5.34 -4.86 -8.66
N LEU A 98 -5.73 -3.75 -8.03
CA LEU A 98 -5.83 -2.43 -8.66
C LEU A 98 -4.72 -1.53 -8.10
N LEU A 99 -3.83 -1.10 -8.98
CA LEU A 99 -2.60 -0.42 -8.60
C LEU A 99 -2.48 0.90 -9.36
N VAL A 100 -2.26 2.00 -8.64
CA VAL A 100 -1.93 3.29 -9.25
C VAL A 100 -0.42 3.35 -9.47
N HIS A 101 0.00 3.72 -10.68
CA HIS A 101 1.40 3.98 -11.00
C HIS A 101 1.54 5.17 -11.96
N SER A 102 2.74 5.75 -12.01
CA SER A 102 3.09 6.80 -12.98
C SER A 102 3.46 6.20 -14.33
N ALA A 103 2.90 6.74 -15.42
CA ALA A 103 3.24 6.36 -16.80
C ALA A 103 4.74 6.58 -17.14
N LEU A 104 5.45 7.39 -16.35
CA LEU A 104 6.88 7.67 -16.54
C LEU A 104 7.80 6.57 -16.00
N ASN A 105 7.30 5.63 -15.21
CA ASN A 105 8.14 4.65 -14.51
C ASN A 105 8.37 3.36 -15.33
N GLY A 106 8.04 3.38 -16.63
CA GLY A 106 8.20 2.24 -17.54
C GLY A 106 7.30 1.04 -17.19
N VAL A 107 7.19 0.11 -18.14
CA VAL A 107 6.45 -1.17 -17.97
C VAL A 107 7.37 -2.38 -18.20
N ALA A 108 8.64 -2.14 -18.54
CA ALA A 108 9.61 -3.20 -18.77
C ALA A 108 10.07 -3.75 -17.41
N ALA A 109 9.56 -4.96 -17.10
CA ALA A 109 10.00 -5.79 -15.99
C ALA A 109 11.41 -6.35 -16.26
#